data_AF-A0A7M3ZP50-F1
#
_entry.id   AF-A0A7M3ZP50-F1
#
_cell.length_a   1.000
_cell.length_b   1.000
_cell.length_c   1.000
_cell.angle_alpha   90.00
_cell.angle_beta   90.00
_cell.angle_gamma   90.00
#
_symmetry.space_group_name_H-M   'P 1'
#
loop_
_entity.id
_entity.type
_entity.pdbx_description
1 polymer ?
#
loop_
_entity_poly.entity_id
_entity_poly.type
_entity_poly.pdbx_seq_one_letter_code
_entity_poly.pdbx_strand_id
1 'polypeptide(L)'
;MGLQHTLLGKVLHWGFVLLYAYGIVKQIDDLEQLNDAALLVFEVVFASVFLILVVARYVYMRRFETFQGSVVPVHRYHKRFARWMHVAMYLCLVLLPLTGLAIAALFSQGIESGLAMDAAIGLHALSADLSYALIALHIAAALYSRVKGEGVWTSMIPVFTERGPSTNPYVTKLASMEHAALKKMETFVASKKK
;
A
#
# COMPACT_ATOMS: atom_id res chain seq x y z
N MET A 1 9.70 10.74 -22.15
CA MET A 1 9.81 9.96 -20.90
C MET A 1 8.80 10.51 -19.91
N GLY A 2 8.08 9.67 -19.16
CA GLY A 2 7.05 10.13 -18.23
C GLY A 2 7.63 10.84 -16.99
N LEU A 3 6.79 11.62 -16.30
CA LEU A 3 7.16 12.30 -15.06
C LEU A 3 7.61 11.31 -13.98
N GLN A 4 8.80 11.55 -13.43
CA GLN A 4 9.39 10.73 -12.37
C GLN A 4 8.91 11.18 -10.99
N HIS A 5 8.83 10.27 -10.03
CA HIS A 5 8.78 10.69 -8.63
C HIS A 5 10.11 11.30 -8.21
N THR A 6 10.03 12.26 -7.30
CA THR A 6 11.20 12.88 -6.68
C THR A 6 12.06 11.85 -5.94
N LEU A 7 13.34 12.15 -5.74
CA LEU A 7 14.22 11.32 -4.92
C LEU A 7 13.63 11.06 -3.53
N LEU A 8 13.11 12.11 -2.88
CA LEU A 8 12.46 12.00 -1.58
C LEU A 8 11.24 11.07 -1.61
N GLY A 9 10.42 11.11 -2.67
CA GLY A 9 9.29 10.19 -2.82
C GLY A 9 9.73 8.73 -2.93
N LYS A 10 10.80 8.47 -3.69
CA LYS A 10 11.39 7.13 -3.82
C LYS A 10 11.99 6.65 -2.50
N VAL A 11 12.73 7.50 -1.79
CA VAL A 11 13.31 7.20 -0.47
C VAL A 11 12.20 6.88 0.55
N LEU A 12 11.16 7.70 0.62
CA LEU A 12 10.03 7.44 1.52
C LEU A 12 9.28 6.15 1.17
N HIS A 13 9.14 5.81 -0.12
CA HIS A 13 8.51 4.56 -0.52
C HIS A 13 9.36 3.34 -0.15
N TRP A 14 10.62 3.30 -0.57
CA TRP A 14 11.48 2.12 -0.37
C TRP A 14 11.95 1.97 1.08
N GLY A 15 12.24 3.08 1.76
CA GLY A 15 12.52 3.05 3.20
C GLY A 15 11.34 2.48 3.99
N PHE A 16 10.12 2.85 3.62
CA PHE A 16 8.91 2.27 4.23
C PHE A 16 8.74 0.79 3.92
N VAL A 17 9.04 0.34 2.70
CA VAL A 17 9.00 -1.09 2.33
C VAL A 17 9.96 -1.91 3.21
N LEU A 18 11.20 -1.43 3.40
CA LEU A 18 12.17 -2.11 4.26
C LEU A 18 11.72 -2.15 5.73
N LEU A 19 11.20 -1.03 6.24
CA LEU A 19 10.69 -0.96 7.60
C LEU A 19 9.50 -1.89 7.83
N TYR A 20 8.57 -1.95 6.86
CA TYR A 20 7.43 -2.85 6.92
C TYR A 20 7.83 -4.32 6.85
N ALA A 21 8.76 -4.67 5.96
CA ALA A 21 9.30 -6.03 5.91
C ALA A 21 9.99 -6.42 7.22
N TYR A 22 10.72 -5.50 7.84
CA TYR A 22 11.31 -5.72 9.16
C TYR A 22 10.23 -5.96 10.23
N GLY A 23 9.16 -5.15 10.24
CA GLY A 23 8.03 -5.33 11.14
C GLY A 23 7.37 -6.70 11.02
N ILE A 24 7.20 -7.23 9.80
CA ILE A 24 6.70 -8.60 9.59
C ILE A 24 7.64 -9.65 10.18
N VAL A 25 8.94 -9.51 9.95
CA VAL A 25 9.94 -10.49 10.44
C VAL A 25 10.08 -10.45 11.97
N LYS A 26 9.78 -9.31 12.59
CA LYS A 26 9.94 -9.07 14.02
C LYS A 26 8.63 -9.01 14.80
N GLN A 27 7.50 -9.28 14.16
CA GLN A 27 6.21 -9.32 14.83
C GLN A 27 6.23 -10.34 15.98
N ILE A 28 5.52 -10.02 17.06
CA ILE A 28 5.31 -10.95 18.17
C ILE A 28 4.21 -11.94 17.84
N ASP A 29 4.36 -13.18 18.31
CA ASP A 29 3.37 -14.24 18.07
C ASP A 29 2.28 -14.25 19.16
N ASP A 30 2.65 -13.91 20.41
CA ASP A 30 1.77 -14.00 21.57
C ASP A 30 1.85 -12.76 22.47
N LEU A 31 0.73 -12.41 23.10
CA LEU A 31 0.63 -11.27 24.01
C LEU A 31 1.56 -11.41 25.23
N GLU A 32 1.80 -12.63 25.71
CA GLU A 32 2.66 -12.90 26.87
C GLU A 32 4.10 -12.43 26.68
N GLN A 33 4.57 -12.29 25.43
CA GLN A 33 5.90 -11.78 25.13
C GLN A 33 6.07 -10.32 25.59
N LEU A 34 4.98 -9.55 25.69
CA LEU A 34 4.99 -8.16 26.18
C LEU A 34 5.33 -8.03 27.68
N ASN A 35 5.39 -9.14 28.42
CA ASN A 35 5.91 -9.14 29.79
C ASN A 35 7.41 -8.77 29.86
N ASP A 36 8.15 -8.94 28.76
CA ASP A 36 9.49 -8.37 28.64
C ASP A 36 9.37 -6.86 28.42
N ALA A 37 9.71 -6.08 29.45
CA ALA A 37 9.65 -4.62 29.41
C ALA A 37 10.52 -4.01 28.29
N ALA A 38 11.66 -4.63 27.95
CA ALA A 38 12.49 -4.14 26.86
C ALA A 38 11.81 -4.38 25.50
N LEU A 39 11.14 -5.53 25.34
CA LEU A 39 10.36 -5.82 24.13
C LEU A 39 9.16 -4.88 24.00
N LEU A 40 8.40 -4.66 25.07
CA LEU A 40 7.27 -3.72 25.07
C LEU A 40 7.69 -2.30 24.69
N VAL A 41 8.79 -1.80 25.27
CA VAL A 41 9.33 -0.47 24.91
C VAL A 41 9.76 -0.45 23.46
N PHE A 42 10.42 -1.51 22.98
CA PHE A 42 10.82 -1.63 21.58
C PHE A 42 9.61 -1.56 20.64
N GLU A 43 8.54 -2.33 20.89
CA GLU A 43 7.32 -2.33 20.08
C GLU A 43 6.64 -0.96 20.06
N VAL A 44 6.56 -0.28 21.21
CA VAL A 44 5.99 1.08 21.29
C VAL A 44 6.80 2.08 20.47
N VAL A 45 8.13 2.05 20.58
CA VAL A 45 9.01 2.94 19.80
C VAL A 45 8.91 2.61 18.32
N PHE A 46 8.95 1.33 17.96
CA PHE A 46 8.86 0.87 16.58
C PHE A 46 7.52 1.28 15.95
N ALA A 47 6.40 1.00 16.61
CA ALA A 47 5.06 1.38 16.15
C ALA A 47 4.91 2.91 16.01
N SER A 48 5.47 3.68 16.95
CA SER A 48 5.45 5.15 16.88
C SER A 48 6.23 5.69 15.68
N VAL A 49 7.46 5.20 15.45
CA VAL A 49 8.28 5.58 14.29
C VAL A 49 7.60 5.15 12.99
N PHE A 50 7.07 3.93 12.95
CA PHE A 50 6.32 3.41 11.80
C PHE A 50 5.13 4.30 11.46
N LEU A 51 4.33 4.69 12.48
CA LEU A 51 3.17 5.57 12.32
C LEU A 51 3.57 6.94 11.77
N ILE A 52 4.62 7.56 12.33
CA ILE A 52 5.12 8.85 11.84
C ILE A 52 5.55 8.74 10.37
N LEU A 53 6.29 7.69 10.01
CA LEU A 53 6.79 7.51 8.65
C LEU A 53 5.67 7.22 7.64
N VAL A 54 4.68 6.40 7.98
CA VAL A 54 3.54 6.13 7.07
C VAL A 54 2.70 7.40 6.85
N VAL A 55 2.48 8.19 7.90
CA VAL A 55 1.73 9.47 7.81
C VAL A 55 2.53 10.49 6.99
N ALA A 56 3.82 10.66 7.28
CA ALA A 56 4.69 11.56 6.51
C ALA A 56 4.72 11.16 5.03
N ARG A 57 4.85 9.86 4.75
CA ARG A 57 4.78 9.31 3.39
C ARG A 57 3.43 9.62 2.74
N TYR A 58 2.31 9.42 3.44
CA TYR A 58 0.98 9.73 2.91
C TYR A 58 0.84 11.21 2.55
N VAL A 59 1.19 12.11 3.47
CA VAL A 59 1.13 13.56 3.29
C VAL A 59 2.02 14.01 2.13
N TYR A 60 3.21 13.42 2.00
CA TYR A 60 4.11 13.73 0.89
C TYR A 60 3.54 13.25 -0.46
N MET A 61 3.06 12.00 -0.50
CA MET A 61 2.69 11.30 -1.74
C MET A 61 1.32 11.69 -2.29
N ARG A 62 0.38 12.14 -1.45
CA ARG A 62 -0.95 12.62 -1.90
C ARG A 62 -0.92 13.82 -2.85
N ARG A 63 0.23 14.48 -2.99
CA ARG A 63 0.46 15.60 -3.92
C ARG A 63 0.71 15.15 -5.36
N PHE A 64 1.01 13.87 -5.57
CA PHE A 64 1.24 13.30 -6.90
C PHE A 64 -0.01 12.61 -7.44
N GLU A 65 -0.14 12.58 -8.77
CA GLU A 65 -1.24 11.87 -9.39
C GLU A 65 -1.03 10.35 -9.36
N THR A 66 -2.10 9.59 -9.15
CA THR A 66 -2.11 8.14 -9.37
C THR A 66 -1.80 7.86 -10.85
N PHE A 67 -0.88 6.92 -11.14
CA PHE A 67 -0.28 6.68 -12.46
C PHE A 67 0.70 7.77 -12.94
N GLN A 68 1.32 8.52 -12.03
CA GLN A 68 2.43 9.41 -12.39
C GLN A 68 3.53 8.64 -13.15
N GLY A 69 3.95 9.21 -14.27
CA GLY A 69 4.92 8.61 -15.17
C GLY A 69 4.33 7.81 -16.31
N SER A 70 3.00 7.59 -16.33
CA SER A 70 2.35 6.95 -17.46
C SER A 70 2.56 7.76 -18.74
N VAL A 71 3.07 7.13 -19.80
CA VAL A 71 3.23 7.72 -21.14
C VAL A 71 2.06 7.40 -22.06
N VAL A 72 1.15 6.53 -21.61
CA VAL A 72 -0.10 6.19 -22.28
C VAL A 72 -1.30 6.70 -21.47
N PRO A 73 -2.42 7.07 -22.12
CA PRO A 73 -3.62 7.51 -21.42
C PRO A 73 -4.20 6.36 -20.58
N VAL A 74 -4.43 6.62 -19.29
CA VAL A 74 -5.03 5.66 -18.36
C VAL A 74 -6.51 5.98 -18.18
N HIS A 75 -7.36 4.96 -18.32
CA HIS A 75 -8.80 5.11 -18.17
C HIS A 75 -9.19 5.57 -16.76
N ARG A 76 -10.20 6.45 -16.65
CA ARG A 76 -10.60 7.08 -15.38
C ARG A 76 -10.94 6.09 -14.25
N TYR A 77 -11.60 4.97 -14.59
CA TYR A 77 -11.95 3.93 -13.62
C TYR A 77 -10.73 3.15 -13.13
N HIS A 78 -9.74 2.91 -13.99
CA HIS A 78 -8.49 2.30 -13.58
C HIS A 78 -7.72 3.24 -12.63
N LYS A 79 -7.63 4.53 -12.96
CA LYS A 79 -7.05 5.56 -12.06
C LYS A 79 -7.77 5.62 -10.71
N ARG A 80 -9.11 5.56 -10.71
CA ARG A 80 -9.94 5.54 -9.49
C ARG A 80 -9.68 4.28 -8.65
N PHE A 81 -9.64 3.10 -9.28
CA PHE A 81 -9.38 1.84 -8.61
C PHE A 81 -8.00 1.81 -7.97
N ALA A 82 -6.95 2.19 -8.71
CA ALA A 82 -5.60 2.28 -8.17
C ALA A 82 -5.50 3.30 -7.01
N ARG A 83 -6.24 4.40 -7.07
CA ARG A 83 -6.31 5.35 -5.95
C ARG A 83 -6.97 4.71 -4.72
N TRP A 84 -8.08 4.01 -4.90
CA TRP A 84 -8.76 3.28 -3.84
C TRP A 84 -7.85 2.23 -3.20
N MET A 85 -7.11 1.45 -4.00
CA MET A 85 -6.13 0.49 -3.50
C MET A 85 -5.07 1.16 -2.63
N HIS A 86 -4.46 2.27 -3.09
CA HIS A 86 -3.48 2.99 -2.27
C HIS A 86 -4.08 3.54 -0.98
N VAL A 87 -5.29 4.09 -1.02
CA VAL A 87 -5.98 4.61 0.18
C VAL A 87 -6.26 3.48 1.17
N ALA A 88 -6.76 2.34 0.70
CA ALA A 88 -6.98 1.16 1.53
C ALA A 88 -5.68 0.66 2.17
N MET A 89 -4.59 0.61 1.39
CA MET A 89 -3.26 0.26 1.93
C MET A 89 -2.83 1.23 3.03
N TYR A 90 -2.93 2.55 2.80
CA TYR A 90 -2.57 3.53 3.82
C TYR A 90 -3.43 3.40 5.08
N LEU A 91 -4.72 3.09 4.93
CA LEU A 91 -5.61 2.85 6.07
C LEU A 91 -5.12 1.66 6.91
N CYS A 92 -4.89 0.49 6.29
CA CYS A 92 -4.38 -0.70 6.98
C CYS A 92 -3.02 -0.42 7.64
N LEU A 93 -2.10 0.20 6.91
CA LEU A 93 -0.75 0.50 7.39
C LEU A 93 -0.71 1.55 8.51
N VAL A 94 -1.71 2.43 8.62
CA VAL A 94 -1.86 3.35 9.76
C VAL A 94 -2.55 2.65 10.93
N LEU A 95 -3.54 1.79 10.66
CA LEU A 95 -4.24 1.03 11.70
C LEU A 95 -3.31 0.06 12.43
N LEU A 96 -2.36 -0.57 11.73
CA LEU A 96 -1.36 -1.46 12.33
C LEU A 96 -0.65 -0.85 13.55
N PRO A 97 0.15 0.23 13.42
CA PRO A 97 0.81 0.82 14.58
C PRO A 97 -0.16 1.46 15.57
N LEU A 98 -1.31 2.01 15.12
CA LEU A 98 -2.29 2.59 16.05
C LEU A 98 -2.89 1.54 16.98
N THR A 99 -3.28 0.39 16.43
CA THR A 99 -3.81 -0.72 17.21
C THR A 99 -2.72 -1.39 18.02
N GLY A 100 -1.48 -1.50 17.51
CA GLY A 100 -0.33 -1.99 18.29
C GLY A 100 -0.03 -1.11 19.51
N LEU A 101 -0.06 0.22 19.34
CA LEU A 101 0.07 1.17 20.45
C LEU A 101 -1.11 1.08 21.43
N ALA A 102 -2.33 0.84 20.94
CA ALA A 102 -3.48 0.62 21.80
C ALA A 102 -3.35 -0.67 22.63
N ILE A 103 -2.89 -1.77 22.02
CA ILE A 103 -2.58 -3.04 22.71
C ILE A 103 -1.54 -2.79 23.80
N ALA A 104 -0.41 -2.15 23.46
CA ALA A 104 0.64 -1.83 24.41
C ALA A 104 0.14 -0.94 25.56
N ALA A 105 -0.72 0.05 25.28
CA ALA A 105 -1.29 0.93 26.29
C ALA A 105 -2.27 0.22 27.23
N LEU A 106 -3.10 -0.68 26.71
CA LEU A 106 -4.01 -1.52 27.52
C LEU A 106 -3.22 -2.50 28.39
N PHE A 107 -2.24 -3.18 27.78
CA PHE A 107 -1.35 -4.11 28.48
C PHE A 107 -0.61 -3.43 29.64
N SER A 108 -0.07 -2.22 29.40
CA SER A 108 0.61 -1.43 30.43
C SER A 108 -0.30 -1.00 31.60
N GLN A 109 -1.62 -1.05 31.42
CA GLN A 109 -2.62 -0.78 32.47
C GLN A 109 -3.05 -2.07 33.21
N GLY A 110 -2.45 -3.22 32.89
CA GLY A 110 -2.85 -4.54 33.40
C GLY A 110 -4.11 -5.10 32.74
N ILE A 111 -4.56 -4.52 31.62
CA ILE A 111 -5.70 -5.00 30.85
C ILE A 111 -5.17 -5.94 29.77
N GLU A 112 -5.16 -7.24 30.07
CA GLU A 112 -4.63 -8.27 29.16
C GLU A 112 -5.73 -9.04 28.41
N SER A 113 -6.99 -8.86 28.79
CA SER A 113 -8.14 -9.56 28.18
C SER A 113 -9.43 -8.73 28.24
N GLY A 114 -10.44 -9.17 27.50
CA GLY A 114 -11.76 -8.56 27.44
C GLY A 114 -11.97 -7.70 26.21
N LEU A 115 -13.19 -7.17 26.05
CA LEU A 115 -13.67 -6.59 24.79
C LEU A 115 -12.73 -5.54 24.17
N ALA A 116 -12.11 -4.68 24.97
CA ALA A 116 -11.20 -3.65 24.47
C ALA A 116 -9.90 -4.25 23.90
N MET A 117 -9.30 -5.21 24.61
CA MET A 117 -8.09 -5.91 24.15
C MET A 117 -8.40 -6.78 22.93
N ASP A 118 -9.49 -7.56 22.98
CA ASP A 118 -9.92 -8.42 21.88
C ASP A 118 -10.20 -7.62 20.60
N ALA A 119 -10.84 -6.45 20.73
CA ALA A 119 -11.07 -5.55 19.61
C ALA A 119 -9.77 -4.96 19.05
N ALA A 120 -8.83 -4.59 19.92
CA ALA A 120 -7.54 -4.04 19.49
C ALA A 120 -6.71 -5.09 18.73
N ILE A 121 -6.59 -6.31 19.28
CA ILE A 121 -5.93 -7.45 18.65
C ILE A 121 -6.62 -7.82 17.34
N GLY A 122 -7.95 -7.94 17.35
CA GLY A 122 -8.73 -8.29 16.16
C GLY A 122 -8.59 -7.27 15.03
N LEU A 123 -8.63 -5.97 15.34
CA LEU A 123 -8.39 -4.91 14.35
C LEU A 123 -6.95 -4.89 13.86
N HIS A 124 -5.98 -5.17 14.74
CA HIS A 124 -4.57 -5.27 14.36
C HIS A 124 -4.34 -6.41 13.36
N ALA A 125 -4.81 -7.62 13.69
CA ALA A 125 -4.71 -8.81 12.85
C ALA A 125 -5.42 -8.62 11.50
N LEU A 126 -6.65 -8.10 11.50
CA LEU A 126 -7.38 -7.81 10.27
C LEU A 126 -6.63 -6.78 9.39
N SER A 127 -6.04 -5.77 10.01
CA SER A 127 -5.24 -4.76 9.29
C SER A 127 -3.98 -5.38 8.70
N ALA A 128 -3.33 -6.32 9.40
CA ALA A 128 -2.18 -7.07 8.91
C ALA A 128 -2.56 -7.89 7.68
N ASP A 129 -3.57 -8.75 7.79
CA ASP A 129 -4.01 -9.63 6.70
C ASP A 129 -4.41 -8.85 5.44
N LEU A 130 -5.20 -7.79 5.61
CA LEU A 130 -5.59 -6.92 4.50
C LEU A 130 -4.39 -6.20 3.90
N SER A 131 -3.43 -5.77 4.72
CA SER A 131 -2.21 -5.13 4.22
C SER A 131 -1.38 -6.09 3.37
N TYR A 132 -1.25 -7.37 3.77
CA TYR A 132 -0.56 -8.41 2.99
C TYR A 132 -1.22 -8.60 1.62
N ALA A 133 -2.54 -8.77 1.59
CA ALA A 133 -3.29 -8.95 0.35
C ALA A 133 -3.18 -7.73 -0.58
N LEU A 134 -3.35 -6.52 -0.04
CA LEU A 134 -3.29 -5.28 -0.82
C LEU A 134 -1.88 -4.98 -1.34
N ILE A 135 -0.83 -5.25 -0.55
CA ILE A 135 0.56 -5.09 -0.99
C ILE A 135 0.91 -6.11 -2.07
N ALA A 136 0.50 -7.37 -1.92
CA ALA A 136 0.70 -8.39 -2.95
C ALA A 136 0.02 -7.97 -4.27
N LEU A 137 -1.22 -7.51 -4.22
CA LEU A 137 -1.94 -6.99 -5.38
C LEU A 137 -1.25 -5.75 -5.98
N HIS A 138 -0.76 -4.84 -5.14
CA HIS A 138 -0.02 -3.65 -5.57
C HIS A 138 1.27 -4.01 -6.32
N ILE A 139 2.05 -4.97 -5.80
CA ILE A 139 3.27 -5.47 -6.44
C ILE A 139 2.93 -6.15 -7.78
N ALA A 140 1.92 -7.01 -7.81
CA ALA A 140 1.47 -7.67 -9.04
C ALA A 140 1.04 -6.64 -10.10
N ALA A 141 0.29 -5.60 -9.71
CA ALA A 141 -0.11 -4.52 -10.60
C ALA A 141 1.09 -3.70 -11.10
N ALA A 142 2.08 -3.43 -10.24
CA ALA A 142 3.31 -2.73 -10.64
C ALA A 142 4.14 -3.56 -11.63
N LEU A 143 4.25 -4.88 -11.42
CA LEU A 143 4.91 -5.79 -12.36
C LEU A 143 4.16 -5.87 -13.69
N TYR A 144 2.83 -5.96 -13.67
CA TYR A 144 2.02 -5.93 -14.89
C TYR A 144 2.20 -4.60 -15.65
N SER A 145 2.20 -3.47 -14.93
CA SER A 145 2.47 -2.15 -15.50
C SER A 145 3.85 -2.09 -16.17
N ARG A 146 4.87 -2.65 -15.53
CA ARG A 146 6.22 -2.79 -16.10
C ARG A 146 6.22 -3.62 -17.39
N VAL A 147 5.50 -4.75 -17.41
CA VAL A 147 5.38 -5.61 -18.61
C VAL A 147 4.67 -4.87 -19.74
N LYS A 148 3.68 -4.01 -19.44
CA LYS A 148 3.05 -3.12 -20.42
C LYS A 148 3.99 -2.03 -20.94
N GLY A 149 5.00 -1.64 -20.15
CA GLY A 149 5.94 -0.59 -20.54
C GLY A 149 5.33 0.81 -20.52
N GLU A 150 4.31 1.03 -19.68
CA GLU A 150 3.56 2.28 -19.63
C GLU A 150 4.27 3.40 -18.86
N GLY A 151 5.38 3.13 -18.17
CA GLY A 151 6.23 4.15 -17.53
C GLY A 151 6.00 4.34 -16.03
N VAL A 152 4.96 3.71 -15.47
CA VAL A 152 4.60 3.81 -14.04
C VAL A 152 5.63 3.09 -13.16
N TRP A 153 6.15 1.94 -13.59
CA TRP A 153 7.23 1.25 -12.86
C TRP A 153 8.47 2.15 -12.79
N THR A 154 8.85 2.69 -13.94
CA THR A 154 10.03 3.53 -14.09
C THR A 154 9.93 4.82 -13.28
N SER A 155 8.73 5.30 -12.97
CA SER A 155 8.54 6.50 -12.17
C SER A 155 8.90 6.31 -10.69
N MET A 156 8.82 5.08 -10.17
CA MET A 156 9.07 4.74 -8.77
C MET A 156 10.35 3.91 -8.55
N ILE A 157 10.73 3.08 -9.53
CA ILE A 157 11.84 2.14 -9.41
C ILE A 157 12.99 2.60 -10.31
N PRO A 158 14.17 2.95 -9.73
CA PRO A 158 15.29 3.50 -10.49
C PRO A 158 16.09 2.45 -11.27
N VAL A 159 15.79 1.17 -11.08
CA VAL A 159 16.45 0.03 -11.74
C VAL A 159 15.45 -0.74 -12.61
N PHE A 160 15.97 -1.49 -13.59
CA PHE A 160 15.14 -2.30 -14.50
C PHE A 160 14.02 -1.51 -15.20
N THR A 161 14.33 -0.27 -15.57
CA THR A 161 13.40 0.71 -16.14
C THR A 161 12.85 0.27 -17.50
N GLU A 162 11.63 0.71 -17.81
CA GLU A 162 10.94 0.47 -19.06
C GLU A 162 11.57 1.31 -20.19
N ARG A 163 11.57 0.76 -21.41
CA ARG A 163 12.07 1.45 -22.61
C ARG A 163 10.95 2.09 -23.44
N GLY A 164 9.69 1.86 -23.05
CA GLY A 164 8.48 2.28 -23.76
C GLY A 164 7.44 1.16 -23.80
N PRO A 165 6.28 1.40 -24.43
CA PRO A 165 5.20 0.43 -24.50
C PRO A 165 5.63 -0.90 -25.12
N SER A 166 5.11 -1.99 -24.57
CA SER A 166 5.42 -3.35 -25.03
C SER A 166 4.94 -3.59 -26.46
N THR A 167 5.80 -4.23 -27.27
CA THR A 167 5.46 -4.69 -28.62
C THR A 167 4.99 -6.15 -28.65
N ASN A 168 4.96 -6.83 -27.50
CA ASN A 168 4.53 -8.22 -27.41
C ASN A 168 3.03 -8.34 -27.77
N PRO A 169 2.64 -9.20 -28.73
CA PRO A 169 1.27 -9.28 -29.23
C PRO A 169 0.26 -9.73 -28.16
N TYR A 170 0.66 -10.56 -27.20
CA TYR A 170 -0.21 -10.98 -26.11
C TYR A 170 -0.47 -9.84 -25.13
N VAL A 171 0.57 -9.06 -24.80
CA VAL A 171 0.47 -7.91 -23.88
C VAL A 171 -0.39 -6.81 -24.48
N THR A 172 -0.20 -6.49 -25.76
CA THR A 172 -1.00 -5.47 -26.46
C THR A 172 -2.46 -5.90 -26.61
N LYS A 173 -2.72 -7.19 -26.90
CA LYS A 173 -4.08 -7.75 -26.91
C LYS A 173 -4.75 -7.64 -25.54
N LEU A 174 -4.06 -8.03 -24.47
CA LEU A 174 -4.59 -7.91 -23.10
C LEU A 174 -4.90 -6.46 -22.72
N ALA A 175 -3.99 -5.53 -23.00
CA ALA A 175 -4.18 -4.10 -22.73
C ALA A 175 -5.37 -3.52 -23.52
N SER A 176 -5.57 -3.93 -24.78
CA SER A 176 -6.72 -3.49 -25.58
C SER A 176 -8.04 -4.06 -25.06
N MET A 177 -8.06 -5.32 -24.61
CA MET A 177 -9.22 -5.93 -23.96
C MET A 177 -9.58 -5.21 -22.65
N GLU A 178 -8.58 -4.89 -21.81
CA GLU A 178 -8.74 -4.11 -20.58
C GLU A 178 -9.41 -2.75 -20.87
N HIS A 179 -8.87 -2.02 -21.85
CA HIS A 179 -9.41 -0.73 -22.26
C HIS A 179 -10.86 -0.84 -22.79
N ALA A 180 -11.15 -1.85 -23.61
CA ALA A 180 -12.49 -2.10 -24.13
C ALA A 180 -13.49 -2.42 -23.01
N ALA A 181 -13.10 -3.23 -22.03
CA ALA A 181 -13.93 -3.56 -20.88
C ALA A 181 -14.26 -2.30 -20.04
N LEU A 182 -13.25 -1.48 -19.75
CA LEU A 182 -13.43 -0.23 -18.98
C LEU A 182 -14.32 0.78 -19.72
N LYS A 183 -14.18 0.89 -21.04
CA LYS A 183 -15.05 1.73 -21.87
C LYS A 183 -16.50 1.24 -21.85
N LYS A 184 -16.73 -0.07 -21.93
CA LYS A 184 -18.07 -0.66 -21.84
C LYS A 184 -18.72 -0.42 -20.48
N MET A 185 -17.93 -0.50 -19.40
CA MET A 185 -18.40 -0.13 -18.06
C MET A 185 -18.79 1.34 -17.99
N GLU A 186 -18.00 2.24 -18.58
CA GLU A 186 -18.32 3.67 -18.63
C GLU A 186 -19.64 3.94 -19.32
N THR A 187 -19.85 3.37 -20.51
CA THR A 187 -21.08 3.57 -21.27
C THR A 187 -22.29 3.00 -20.53
N PHE A 188 -22.14 1.86 -19.87
CA PHE A 188 -23.20 1.27 -19.04
C PHE A 188 -23.59 2.16 -17.86
N VAL A 189 -22.60 2.68 -17.12
CA VAL A 189 -22.84 3.58 -15.98
C VAL A 189 -23.46 4.90 -16.45
N ALA A 190 -23.03 5.45 -17.58
CA ALA A 190 -23.60 6.66 -18.17
C ALA A 190 -25.06 6.43 -18.62
N SER A 191 -25.37 5.27 -19.18
CA SER A 191 -26.73 4.91 -19.60
C SER A 191 -27.72 4.79 -18.44
N LYS A 192 -27.26 4.45 -17.23
CA LYS A 192 -28.10 4.38 -16.02
C LYS A 192 -28.31 5.73 -15.32
N LYS A 193 -27.57 6.77 -15.74
CA LYS A 193 -27.67 8.13 -15.19
C LYS A 193 -28.58 9.05 -16.02
N LYS A 194 -29.04 8.58 -17.18
CA LYS A 194 -30.12 9.20 -17.96
C LYS A 194 -31.45 8.57 -17.56
#